data_AF-A0A3S1MDX9-F1
#
_entry.id   AF-A0A3S1MDX9-F1
#
_cell.length_a   1.000
_cell.length_b   1.000
_cell.length_c   1.000
_cell.angle_alpha   90.00
_cell.angle_beta   90.00
_cell.angle_gamma   90.00
#
_symmetry.space_group_name_H-M   'P 1'
#
loop_
_entity.id
_entity.type
_entity.pdbx_description
1 polymer ?
#
loop_
_entity_poly.entity_id
_entity_poly.type
_entity_poly.pdbx_seq_one_letter_code
_entity_poly.pdbx_strand_id
1 'polypeptide(L)'
;TTLARSGWPYWLHFDVDALDQTVMPAVDSPGSPGIDPDDLVAILAALVANPRCTGMDMTIFDPDLDPTGELAVLLVSLLGRIFAPR
;
A
#
# COMPACT_ATOMS: atom_id res chain seq x y z
N THR A 1 27.37 -3.29 3.56
CA THR A 1 26.22 -2.43 3.89
C THR A 1 24.99 -3.28 4.06
N THR A 2 24.05 -2.87 4.92
CA THR A 2 22.80 -3.58 5.24
C THR A 2 22.02 -4.01 3.99
N LEU A 3 22.10 -3.24 2.91
CA LEU A 3 21.45 -3.50 1.61
C LEU A 3 21.93 -4.77 0.87
N ALA A 4 23.10 -5.32 1.21
CA ALA A 4 23.62 -6.54 0.56
C ALA A 4 23.07 -7.85 1.14
N ARG A 5 22.26 -7.78 2.20
CA ARG A 5 21.74 -8.95 2.90
C ARG A 5 20.32 -9.27 2.43
N SER A 6 20.18 -10.21 1.50
CA SER A 6 18.89 -10.62 0.92
C SER A 6 18.06 -11.58 1.78
N GLY A 7 18.60 -12.06 2.90
CA GLY A 7 17.99 -13.10 3.73
C GLY A 7 17.32 -12.61 5.01
N TRP A 8 17.28 -11.30 5.28
CA TRP A 8 16.71 -10.79 6.52
C TRP A 8 15.18 -10.67 6.45
N PRO A 9 14.49 -10.92 7.58
CA PRO A 9 13.09 -10.56 7.68
C PRO A 9 12.94 -9.05 7.49
N TYR A 10 11.81 -8.65 6.91
CA TYR A 10 11.47 -7.25 6.68
C TYR A 10 10.03 -6.97 7.07
N TRP A 11 9.76 -5.70 7.33
CA TRP A 11 8.44 -5.14 7.53
C TRP A 11 8.16 -4.20 6.37
N LEU A 12 6.98 -4.30 5.77
CA LEU A 12 6.58 -3.45 4.67
C LEU A 12 5.93 -2.18 5.21
N HIS A 13 6.46 -1.02 4.82
CA HIS A 13 5.85 0.27 5.09
C HIS A 13 5.18 0.77 3.81
N PHE A 14 3.87 1.03 3.88
CA PHE A 14 3.08 1.47 2.72
C PHE A 14 2.30 2.75 3.04
N ASP A 15 2.84 3.88 2.60
CA ASP A 15 2.12 5.14 2.53
C ASP A 15 1.14 5.13 1.35
N VAL A 16 -0.13 5.44 1.61
CA VAL A 16 -1.18 5.37 0.57
C VAL A 16 -1.06 6.46 -0.51
N ASP A 17 -0.24 7.48 -0.30
CA ASP A 17 0.08 8.54 -1.28
C ASP A 17 0.99 8.05 -2.42
N ALA A 18 1.46 6.81 -2.37
CA ALA A 18 2.09 6.16 -3.52
C ALA A 18 1.08 5.94 -4.68
N LEU A 19 -0.22 5.89 -4.39
CA LEU A 19 -1.27 5.93 -5.42
C LEU A 19 -1.35 7.32 -6.04
N ASP A 20 -1.74 7.39 -7.31
CA ASP A 20 -1.93 8.69 -7.95
C ASP A 20 -3.02 9.50 -7.22
N GLN A 21 -2.83 10.81 -7.08
CA GLN A 21 -3.77 11.72 -6.42
C GLN A 21 -5.18 11.68 -7.02
N THR A 22 -5.32 11.26 -8.29
CA THR A 22 -6.64 11.07 -8.93
C THR A 22 -7.38 9.84 -8.40
N VAL A 23 -6.66 8.89 -7.79
CA VAL A 23 -7.18 7.69 -7.13
C VAL A 23 -7.30 7.89 -5.63
N MET A 24 -6.26 8.44 -4.97
CA MET A 24 -6.20 8.61 -3.52
C MET A 24 -5.86 10.05 -3.12
N PRO A 25 -6.86 10.96 -3.13
CA PRO A 25 -6.65 12.35 -2.70
C PRO A 25 -6.68 12.54 -1.18
N ALA A 26 -7.13 11.54 -0.39
CA ALA A 26 -7.30 11.61 1.06
C ALA A 26 -5.99 11.31 1.81
N VAL A 27 -5.00 12.16 1.61
CA VAL A 27 -3.65 12.06 2.18
C VAL A 27 -3.09 13.46 2.43
N ASP A 28 -2.09 13.54 3.32
CA ASP A 28 -1.40 14.81 3.62
C ASP A 28 -0.55 15.33 2.44
N SER A 29 -0.09 14.45 1.54
CA SER A 29 0.85 14.77 0.47
C SER A 29 0.46 14.14 -0.89
N PRO A 30 -0.65 14.57 -1.51
CA PRO A 30 -1.09 14.00 -2.79
C PRO A 30 -0.07 14.31 -3.91
N GLY A 31 0.17 13.33 -4.78
CA GLY A 31 1.16 13.43 -5.86
C GLY A 31 0.70 12.83 -7.19
N SER A 32 1.36 13.26 -8.28
CA SER A 32 1.22 12.67 -9.62
C SER A 32 2.55 12.79 -10.39
N PRO A 33 2.97 11.77 -11.17
CA PRO A 33 2.28 10.49 -11.35
C PRO A 33 2.44 9.58 -10.12
N GLY A 34 1.37 8.88 -9.75
CA GLY A 34 1.44 7.78 -8.78
C GLY A 34 1.38 6.40 -9.43
N ILE A 35 1.39 5.36 -8.61
CA ILE A 35 1.29 3.96 -9.02
C ILE A 35 -0.18 3.63 -9.34
N ASP A 36 -0.42 2.91 -10.43
CA ASP A 36 -1.75 2.37 -10.74
C ASP A 36 -2.20 1.34 -9.68
N PRO A 37 -3.49 1.30 -9.28
CA PRO A 37 -3.97 0.37 -8.27
C PRO A 37 -3.65 -1.11 -8.55
N ASP A 38 -3.70 -1.55 -9.80
CA ASP A 38 -3.46 -2.95 -10.14
C ASP A 38 -1.97 -3.30 -10.06
N ASP A 39 -1.10 -2.38 -10.47
CA ASP A 39 0.35 -2.51 -10.33
C ASP A 39 0.77 -2.50 -8.85
N LEU A 40 0.17 -1.63 -8.03
CA LEU A 40 0.39 -1.60 -6.59
C LEU A 40 0.03 -2.95 -5.95
N VAL A 41 -1.15 -3.50 -6.28
CA VAL A 41 -1.56 -4.82 -5.79
C VAL A 41 -0.57 -5.90 -6.23
N ALA A 42 -0.09 -5.86 -7.47
CA ALA A 42 0.88 -6.84 -7.96
C ALA A 42 2.22 -6.79 -7.18
N ILE A 43 2.73 -5.58 -6.93
CA ILE A 43 3.96 -5.35 -6.15
C ILE A 43 3.78 -5.82 -4.71
N LEU A 44 2.77 -5.30 -4.01
CA LEU A 44 2.59 -5.55 -2.59
C LEU A 44 2.26 -7.02 -2.33
N ALA A 45 1.43 -7.65 -3.16
CA ALA A 45 1.11 -9.07 -3.03
C ALA A 45 2.36 -9.97 -3.15
N ALA A 46 3.30 -9.64 -4.05
CA ALA A 46 4.56 -10.38 -4.18
C ALA A 46 5.46 -10.22 -2.95
N LEU A 47 5.45 -9.04 -2.33
CA LEU A 47 6.19 -8.78 -1.10
C LEU A 47 5.57 -9.51 0.10
N VAL A 48 4.26 -9.38 0.34
CA VAL A 48 3.61 -10.03 1.48
C VAL A 48 3.60 -11.55 1.39
N ALA A 49 3.61 -12.13 0.17
CA ALA A 49 3.72 -13.58 -0.03
C ALA A 49 5.13 -14.14 0.30
N ASN A 50 6.14 -13.27 0.44
CA ASN A 50 7.49 -13.71 0.76
C ASN A 50 7.57 -14.17 2.23
N PRO A 51 8.12 -15.36 2.55
CA PRO A 51 8.25 -15.84 3.93
C PRO A 51 9.08 -14.93 4.85
N ARG A 52 9.85 -13.99 4.30
CA ARG A 52 10.61 -12.99 5.05
C ARG A 52 9.79 -11.75 5.40
N CYS A 53 8.64 -11.54 4.77
CA CYS A 53 7.73 -10.46 5.16
C CYS A 53 7.09 -10.85 6.49
N THR A 54 7.37 -10.05 7.53
CA THR A 54 6.90 -10.31 8.90
C THR A 54 5.65 -9.50 9.26
N GLY A 55 5.25 -8.58 8.39
CA GLY A 55 4.08 -7.73 8.57
C GLY A 55 4.13 -6.51 7.65
N MET A 56 3.09 -5.70 7.75
CA MET A 56 2.93 -4.46 6.99
C MET A 56 2.18 -3.42 7.83
N ASP A 57 2.56 -2.15 7.69
CA ASP A 57 1.70 -1.03 8.07
C ASP A 57 1.22 -0.28 6.82
N MET A 58 0.05 0.33 6.95
CA MET A 58 -0.54 1.21 5.96
C MET A 58 -0.80 2.56 6.63
N THR A 59 -0.25 3.62 6.06
CA THR A 59 -0.11 4.91 6.73
C THR A 59 -0.68 6.05 5.90
N ILE A 60 -0.78 7.23 6.54
CA ILE A 60 -1.13 8.56 5.99
C ILE A 60 -2.49 8.71 5.29
N PHE A 61 -3.41 7.75 5.42
CA PHE A 61 -4.79 7.97 5.04
C PHE A 61 -5.43 9.00 5.99
N ASP A 62 -5.95 10.09 5.43
CA ASP A 62 -6.65 11.13 6.18
C ASP A 62 -8.18 10.94 6.04
N PRO A 63 -8.88 10.38 7.05
CA PRO A 63 -10.32 10.17 6.99
C PRO A 63 -11.13 11.47 6.97
N ASP A 64 -10.56 12.60 7.40
CA ASP A 64 -11.26 13.89 7.34
C ASP A 64 -11.43 14.37 5.87
N LEU A 65 -10.62 13.83 4.95
CA LEU A 65 -10.70 14.06 3.50
C LEU A 65 -11.57 13.01 2.75
N ASP A 66 -12.13 12.02 3.44
CA ASP A 66 -13.00 10.97 2.88
C ASP A 66 -14.39 10.94 3.57
N PRO A 67 -15.22 11.99 3.44
CA PRO A 67 -16.48 12.09 4.17
C PRO A 67 -17.52 11.04 3.75
N THR A 68 -17.37 10.42 2.59
CA THR A 68 -18.24 9.33 2.10
C THR A 68 -17.75 7.95 2.55
N GLY A 69 -16.49 7.81 2.94
CA GLY A 69 -15.84 6.54 3.26
C GLY A 69 -15.50 5.70 2.02
N GLU A 70 -15.63 6.25 0.81
CA GLU A 70 -15.41 5.52 -0.43
C GLU A 70 -13.93 5.17 -0.63
N LEU A 71 -13.02 6.05 -0.20
CA LEU A 71 -11.57 5.82 -0.30
C LEU A 71 -11.11 4.81 0.75
N ALA A 72 -11.68 4.83 1.96
CA ALA A 72 -11.48 3.77 2.94
C ALA A 72 -11.94 2.40 2.41
N VAL A 73 -13.11 2.33 1.75
CA VAL A 73 -13.60 1.10 1.12
C VAL A 73 -12.66 0.63 0.00
N LEU A 74 -12.16 1.56 -0.81
CA LEU A 74 -11.15 1.26 -1.84
C LEU A 74 -9.89 0.64 -1.21
N LEU A 75 -9.32 1.26 -0.17
CA LEU A 75 -8.13 0.74 0.52
C LEU A 75 -8.37 -0.67 1.08
N VAL A 76 -9.51 -0.91 1.74
CA VAL A 76 -9.86 -2.24 2.25
C VAL A 76 -9.99 -3.26 1.11
N SER A 77 -10.56 -2.86 -0.03
CA SER A 77 -10.64 -3.72 -1.23
C SER A 77 -9.25 -4.07 -1.78
N LEU A 78 -8.34 -3.09 -1.87
CA LEU A 78 -6.96 -3.32 -2.29
C LEU A 78 -6.22 -4.25 -1.32
N LEU A 79 -6.34 -4.03 -0.01
CA LEU A 79 -5.77 -4.93 1.01
C LEU A 79 -6.31 -6.36 0.86
N GLY A 80 -7.62 -6.52 0.63
CA GLY A 80 -8.23 -7.83 0.36
C GLY A 80 -7.60 -8.54 -0.84
N ARG A 81 -7.29 -7.82 -1.92
CA ARG A 81 -6.60 -8.36 -3.10
C ARG A 81 -5.12 -8.68 -2.82
N ILE A 82 -4.44 -7.86 -2.02
CA ILE A 82 -3.02 -8.03 -1.66
C ILE A 82 -2.82 -9.32 -0.84
N PHE A 83 -3.71 -9.58 0.12
CA PHE A 83 -3.64 -10.73 1.03
C PHE A 83 -4.49 -11.93 0.58
N ALA A 84 -5.09 -11.88 -0.60
CA ALA A 84 -5.86 -13.00 -1.12
C ALA A 84 -4.99 -14.26 -1.22
N PRO A 85 -5.51 -15.45 -0.85
CA PRO A 85 -4.80 -16.71 -1.07
C PRO A 85 -4.46 -16.86 -2.55
N ARG A 86 -3.21 -17.26 -2.84
CA ARG A 86 -2.74 -17.57 -4.20
C ARG A 86 -2.48 -19.07 -4.34
#